data_AF-A0A4R0R638-F1
#
_entry.id   AF-A0A4R0R638-F1
#
_cell.length_a   1.000
_cell.length_b   1.000
_cell.length_c   1.000
_cell.angle_alpha   90.00
_cell.angle_beta   90.00
_cell.angle_gamma   90.00
#
_symmetry.space_group_name_H-M   'P 1'
#
loop_
_entity.id
_entity.type
_entity.pdbx_description
1 polymer ?
#
loop_
_entity_poly.entity_id
_entity_poly.type
_entity_poly.pdbx_seq_one_letter_code
_entity_poly.pdbx_strand_id
1 'polypeptide(L)'
;MGGSDVAGIRNATSGSITDKLTREHRMTLDEAHLILNTKKEEPLESILQHYEHLFKANSPPVAEPAAAAPKAKGGKQPPPPAHSHYVQSKVVRARERIEAELQGGVEPEPPSSTTSAPPPSQNSPPPPPPPSS
;
A
#
# COMPACT_ATOMS: atom_id res chain seq x y z
N MET A 1 7.02 -12.07 16.64
CA MET A 1 7.50 -11.28 15.49
C MET A 1 6.27 -10.87 14.70
N GLY A 2 5.71 -9.67 14.85
CA GLY A 2 6.34 -8.37 14.74
C GLY A 2 5.57 -7.63 13.65
N GLY A 3 4.27 -7.43 13.87
CA GLY A 3 3.43 -6.64 12.97
C GLY A 3 3.77 -5.19 13.22
N SER A 4 4.43 -4.55 12.25
CA SER A 4 4.72 -3.12 12.30
C SER A 4 3.41 -2.38 12.52
N ASP A 5 3.24 -1.87 13.73
CA ASP A 5 2.15 -0.97 14.09
C ASP A 5 2.17 0.22 13.11
N VAL A 6 1.23 0.21 12.17
CA VAL A 6 1.01 1.31 11.24
C VAL A 6 0.59 2.50 12.09
N ALA A 7 1.53 3.41 12.34
CA ALA A 7 1.47 4.50 13.33
C ALA A 7 0.39 5.58 13.06
N GLY A 8 -0.62 5.31 12.22
CA GLY A 8 -1.66 6.24 11.80
C GLY A 8 -3.11 5.75 11.91
N ILE A 9 -3.38 4.54 12.42
CA ILE A 9 -4.75 3.97 12.47
C ILE A 9 -5.64 4.60 13.56
N ARG A 10 -5.39 5.86 13.97
CA ARG A 10 -6.20 6.54 15.00
C ARG A 10 -7.37 7.35 14.45
N ASN A 11 -7.49 7.49 13.13
CA ASN A 11 -8.58 8.24 12.50
C ASN A 11 -9.18 7.59 11.24
N ALA A 12 -8.85 6.34 10.94
CA ALA A 12 -9.53 5.59 9.88
C ALA A 12 -10.85 5.07 10.44
N THR A 13 -11.95 5.76 10.17
CA THR A 13 -13.29 5.25 10.42
C THR A 13 -13.41 3.88 9.75
N SER A 14 -13.62 2.85 10.57
CA SER A 14 -13.63 1.44 10.19
C SER A 14 -14.68 1.17 9.12
N GLY A 15 -14.33 1.34 7.84
CA GLY A 15 -15.25 1.26 6.70
C GLY A 15 -14.86 2.12 5.49
N SER A 16 -14.02 3.15 5.65
CA SER A 16 -13.60 4.03 4.54
C SER A 16 -12.80 3.28 3.46
N ILE A 17 -12.95 3.71 2.19
CA ILE A 17 -12.17 3.21 1.03
C ILE A 17 -10.67 3.30 1.33
N THR A 18 -10.23 4.38 1.99
CA THR A 18 -8.84 4.57 2.40
C THR A 18 -8.32 3.46 3.33
N ASP A 19 -9.17 2.95 4.24
CA ASP A 19 -8.83 1.85 5.16
C ASP A 19 -8.71 0.52 4.42
N LYS A 20 -9.64 0.23 3.49
CA LYS A 20 -9.58 -0.96 2.62
C LYS A 20 -8.29 -0.99 1.80
N LEU A 21 -7.98 0.12 1.12
CA LEU A 21 -6.77 0.24 0.29
C LEU A 21 -5.48 0.12 1.11
N THR A 22 -5.47 0.62 2.35
CA THR A 22 -4.32 0.49 3.25
C THR A 22 -4.11 -0.96 3.68
N ARG A 23 -5.19 -1.71 3.93
CA ARG A 23 -5.12 -3.15 4.26
C ARG A 23 -4.65 -3.99 3.07
N GLU A 24 -5.06 -3.63 1.86
CA GLU A 24 -4.69 -4.31 0.61
C GLU A 24 -3.22 -4.08 0.27
N HIS A 25 -2.78 -2.83 0.18
CA HIS A 25 -1.43 -2.48 -0.26
C HIS A 25 -0.39 -2.58 0.86
N ARG A 26 -0.85 -2.72 2.12
CA ARG A 26 -0.02 -2.74 3.34
C ARG A 26 0.89 -1.50 3.44
N MET A 27 0.34 -0.36 3.02
CA MET A 27 0.95 0.97 3.15
C MET A 27 -0.13 2.03 3.14
N THR A 28 0.15 3.14 3.82
CA THR A 28 -0.71 4.33 3.81
C THR A 28 -0.51 5.16 2.55
N LEU A 29 -1.46 6.05 2.26
CA LEU A 29 -1.33 7.00 1.15
C LEU A 29 -0.12 7.93 1.33
N ASP A 30 0.17 8.32 2.58
CA ASP A 30 1.30 9.18 2.91
C ASP A 30 2.64 8.48 2.64
N GLU A 31 2.76 7.20 3.04
CA GLU A 31 3.92 6.37 2.72
C GLU A 31 4.10 6.20 1.20
N ALA A 32 3.01 6.06 0.44
CA ALA A 32 3.10 5.94 -1.02
C ALA A 32 3.72 7.19 -1.67
N HIS A 33 3.31 8.38 -1.23
CA HIS A 33 3.88 9.65 -1.66
C HIS A 33 5.34 9.79 -1.23
N LEU A 34 5.68 9.37 -0.01
CA LEU A 34 7.06 9.38 0.48
C LEU A 34 7.97 8.44 -0.33
N ILE A 35 7.48 7.25 -0.70
CA ILE A 35 8.22 6.27 -1.51
C ILE A 35 8.49 6.81 -2.91
N LEU A 36 7.52 7.48 -3.53
CA LEU A 36 7.66 8.07 -4.86
C LEU A 36 8.28 9.47 -4.85
N ASN A 37 8.57 10.02 -3.67
CA ASN A 37 9.05 11.40 -3.48
C ASN A 37 8.14 12.45 -4.13
N THR A 38 6.82 12.26 -4.01
CA THR A 38 5.79 13.14 -4.56
C THR A 38 4.98 13.80 -3.45
N LYS A 39 4.21 14.85 -3.79
CA LYS A 39 3.26 15.49 -2.88
C LYS A 39 1.84 15.01 -3.19
N LYS A 40 0.93 15.16 -2.22
CA LYS A 40 -0.48 14.71 -2.32
C LYS A 40 -1.28 15.38 -3.44
N GLU A 41 -0.81 16.53 -3.92
CA GLU A 41 -1.49 17.35 -4.94
C GLU A 41 -0.81 17.24 -6.32
N GLU A 42 0.17 16.34 -6.47
CA GLU A 42 0.87 16.16 -7.74
C GLU A 42 -0.05 15.51 -8.80
N PRO A 43 0.01 15.96 -10.06
CA PRO A 43 -0.75 15.33 -11.13
C PRO A 43 -0.24 13.90 -11.38
N LEU A 44 -1.13 13.00 -11.77
CA LEU A 44 -0.80 11.59 -12.02
C LEU A 44 0.39 11.41 -12.97
N GLU A 45 0.53 12.27 -13.98
CA GLU A 45 1.65 12.27 -14.91
C GLU A 45 3.00 12.47 -14.21
N SER A 46 3.08 13.39 -13.24
CA SER A 46 4.29 13.62 -12.44
C SER A 46 4.62 12.39 -11.59
N ILE A 47 3.59 11.76 -11.01
CA ILE A 47 3.73 10.55 -10.20
C ILE A 47 4.25 9.39 -11.04
N LEU A 48 3.76 9.23 -12.28
CA LEU A 48 4.25 8.21 -13.21
C LEU A 48 5.71 8.43 -13.60
N GLN A 49 6.14 9.67 -13.84
CA GLN A 49 7.55 9.97 -14.13
C GLN A 49 8.47 9.59 -12.96
N HIS A 50 8.09 9.92 -11.72
CA HIS A 50 8.84 9.55 -10.53
C HIS A 50 8.89 8.03 -10.36
N TYR A 51 7.75 7.36 -10.58
CA TYR A 51 7.66 5.90 -10.58
C TYR A 51 8.62 5.28 -11.59
N GLU A 52 8.60 5.71 -12.87
CA GLU A 52 9.46 5.15 -13.91
C GLU A 52 10.94 5.35 -13.60
N HIS A 53 11.30 6.53 -13.08
CA HIS A 53 12.67 6.83 -12.68
C HIS A 53 13.15 5.90 -11.56
N LEU A 54 12.38 5.79 -10.48
CA LEU A 54 12.72 4.93 -9.34
C LEU A 54 12.68 3.45 -9.70
N PHE A 55 11.72 3.03 -10.53
CA PHE A 55 11.61 1.65 -10.99
C PHE A 55 12.82 1.24 -11.82
N LYS A 56 13.25 2.09 -12.77
CA LYS A 56 14.43 1.84 -13.59
C LYS A 56 15.71 1.81 -12.76
N ALA A 57 15.88 2.75 -11.83
CA ALA A 57 17.05 2.81 -10.96
C ALA A 57 17.20 1.56 -10.06
N ASN A 58 16.07 0.93 -9.70
CA ASN A 58 16.03 -0.25 -8.82
C ASN A 58 15.76 -1.57 -9.58
N SER A 59 15.68 -1.54 -10.90
CA SER A 59 15.52 -2.75 -11.71
C SER A 59 16.86 -3.47 -11.85
N PRO A 60 16.86 -4.81 -11.98
CA PRO A 60 18.07 -5.53 -12.35
C PRO A 60 18.71 -4.88 -13.57
N PRO A 61 20.05 -4.69 -13.60
CA PRO A 61 20.71 -4.23 -14.80
C PRO A 61 20.33 -5.21 -15.90
N VAL A 62 19.75 -4.69 -16.99
CA VAL A 62 19.44 -5.47 -18.19
C VAL A 62 20.74 -6.18 -18.53
N ALA A 63 20.74 -7.51 -18.39
CA ALA A 63 21.92 -8.30 -18.64
C ALA A 63 22.30 -8.09 -20.11
N GLU A 64 23.29 -7.24 -20.38
CA GLU A 64 24.14 -7.50 -21.52
C GLU A 64 24.67 -8.93 -21.31
N PRO A 65 24.50 -9.83 -22.31
CA PRO A 65 24.79 -11.24 -22.15
C PRO A 65 26.19 -11.38 -21.59
N ALA A 66 26.29 -12.14 -20.49
CA ALA A 66 27.51 -12.31 -19.71
C ALA A 66 28.72 -12.56 -20.61
N ALA A 67 29.47 -11.50 -20.94
CA ALA A 67 30.87 -11.63 -21.24
C ALA A 67 31.48 -12.11 -19.93
N ALA A 68 31.83 -13.40 -19.89
CA ALA A 68 32.42 -14.06 -18.74
C ALA A 68 33.57 -13.21 -18.19
N ALA A 69 33.31 -12.42 -17.15
CA ALA A 69 34.35 -11.72 -16.43
C ALA A 69 35.22 -12.80 -15.77
N PRO A 70 36.56 -12.77 -15.98
CA PRO A 70 37.42 -13.79 -15.43
C PRO A 70 37.34 -13.73 -13.89
N LYS A 71 37.18 -14.89 -13.25
CA LYS A 71 37.27 -15.02 -11.80
C LYS A 71 38.66 -14.55 -11.35
N ALA A 72 38.77 -13.29 -10.95
CA ALA A 72 40.01 -12.76 -10.38
C ALA A 72 40.29 -13.49 -9.06
N LYS A 73 41.33 -14.33 -9.06
CA LYS A 73 41.94 -14.89 -7.84
C LYS A 73 42.66 -13.75 -7.12
N GLY A 74 41.93 -12.99 -6.29
CA GLY A 74 42.52 -11.90 -5.50
C GLY A 74 41.44 -11.22 -4.68
N GLY A 75 41.55 -11.30 -3.36
CA GLY A 75 40.48 -10.97 -2.42
C GLY A 75 39.95 -9.53 -2.56
N LYS A 76 38.64 -9.43 -2.79
CA LYS A 76 37.68 -8.43 -2.30
C LYS A 76 36.30 -8.89 -2.77
N GLN A 77 35.31 -8.89 -1.88
CA GLN A 77 33.96 -9.32 -2.26
C GLN A 77 33.41 -8.41 -3.38
N PRO A 78 32.72 -8.97 -4.39
CA PRO A 78 32.07 -8.15 -5.41
C PRO A 78 31.08 -7.18 -4.73
N PRO A 79 30.91 -5.96 -5.25
CA PRO A 79 29.92 -5.03 -4.72
C PRO A 79 28.54 -5.70 -4.75
N PRO A 80 27.70 -5.47 -3.71
CA PRO A 80 26.36 -6.02 -3.69
C PRO A 80 25.59 -5.57 -4.94
N PRO A 81 24.65 -6.39 -5.44
CA PRO A 81 23.83 -6.03 -6.58
C PRO A 81 23.17 -4.67 -6.34
N ALA A 82 23.28 -3.77 -7.32
CA ALA A 82 22.78 -2.39 -7.24
C ALA A 82 21.25 -2.28 -7.19
N HIS A 83 20.52 -3.41 -7.21
CA HIS A 83 19.07 -3.46 -7.30
C HIS A 83 18.50 -4.32 -6.16
N SER A 84 17.32 -3.94 -5.68
CA SER A 84 16.61 -4.67 -4.64
C SER A 84 15.18 -4.91 -5.07
N HIS A 85 14.81 -6.20 -5.15
CA HIS A 85 13.44 -6.61 -5.45
C HIS A 85 12.43 -6.07 -4.42
N TYR A 86 12.84 -5.94 -3.15
CA TYR A 86 11.99 -5.37 -2.11
C TYR A 86 11.65 -3.91 -2.39
N VAL A 87 12.67 -3.11 -2.75
CA VAL A 87 12.50 -1.69 -3.07
C VAL A 87 11.65 -1.55 -4.33
N GLN A 88 11.93 -2.35 -5.36
CA GLN A 88 11.12 -2.38 -6.58
C GLN A 88 9.65 -2.70 -6.29
N SER A 89 9.39 -3.73 -5.46
CA SER A 89 8.03 -4.10 -5.06
C SER A 89 7.32 -2.99 -4.27
N LYS A 90 8.07 -2.22 -3.48
CA LYS A 90 7.52 -1.06 -2.75
C LYS A 90 7.14 0.09 -3.68
N VAL A 91 7.97 0.38 -4.68
CA VAL A 91 7.71 1.40 -5.71
C VAL A 91 6.46 1.07 -6.52
N VAL A 92 6.30 -0.21 -6.91
CA VAL A 92 5.09 -0.68 -7.62
C VAL A 92 3.84 -0.50 -6.77
N ARG A 93 3.84 -1.00 -5.53
CA ARG A 93 2.66 -0.87 -4.64
C ARG A 93 2.34 0.58 -4.29
N ALA A 94 3.33 1.45 -4.20
CA ALA A 94 3.12 2.87 -3.95
C ALA A 94 2.35 3.53 -5.10
N ARG A 95 2.72 3.23 -6.34
CA ARG A 95 2.00 3.68 -7.52
C ARG A 95 0.55 3.15 -7.51
N GLU A 96 0.36 1.85 -7.36
CA GLU A 96 -0.97 1.22 -7.33
C GLU A 96 -1.87 1.83 -6.24
N ARG A 97 -1.30 2.12 -5.06
CA ARG A 97 -2.04 2.72 -3.93
C ARG A 97 -2.54 4.13 -4.24
N ILE A 98 -1.76 4.93 -4.97
CA ILE A 98 -2.14 6.28 -5.39
C ILE A 98 -3.15 6.21 -6.53
N GLU A 99 -2.94 5.35 -7.53
CA GLU A 99 -3.89 5.12 -8.62
C GLU A 99 -5.26 4.67 -8.10
N ALA A 100 -5.29 3.75 -7.14
CA ALA A 100 -6.52 3.29 -6.51
C ALA A 100 -7.23 4.36 -5.68
N GLU A 101 -6.49 5.34 -5.14
CA GLU A 101 -7.08 6.46 -4.39
C GLU A 101 -7.71 7.48 -5.32
N LEU A 102 -7.02 7.84 -6.40
CA LEU A 102 -7.55 8.69 -7.46
C LEU A 102 -8.80 8.07 -8.12
N GLN A 103 -8.80 6.74 -8.30
CA GLN A 103 -9.95 6.02 -8.86
C GLN A 103 -11.10 5.91 -7.85
N GLY A 104 -10.80 5.68 -6.56
CA GLY A 104 -11.79 5.51 -5.48
C GLY A 104 -12.36 6.82 -4.94
N GLY A 105 -11.67 7.95 -5.11
CA GLY A 105 -12.14 9.29 -4.74
C GLY A 105 -13.21 9.87 -5.68
N VAL A 106 -13.52 9.19 -6.77
CA VAL A 106 -14.58 9.55 -7.73
C VAL A 106 -15.92 8.88 -7.38
N GLU A 107 -15.96 7.97 -6.41
CA GLU A 107 -17.23 7.39 -5.92
C GLU A 107 -17.84 8.32 -4.85
N PRO A 108 -19.08 8.80 -5.03
CA PRO A 108 -19.64 9.87 -4.20
C PRO A 108 -19.71 9.45 -2.73
N GLU A 109 -19.17 10.29 -1.85
CA GLU A 109 -19.49 10.25 -0.42
C GLU A 109 -21.03 10.22 -0.26
N PRO A 110 -21.61 9.25 0.47
CA PRO A 110 -22.89 9.50 1.08
C PRO A 110 -22.67 10.63 2.11
N PRO A 111 -23.45 11.73 2.04
CA PRO A 111 -23.18 12.92 2.83
C PRO A 111 -23.28 12.60 4.31
N SER A 112 -22.35 13.20 5.06
CA SER A 112 -22.43 13.37 6.51
C SER A 112 -23.86 13.66 6.95
N SER A 113 -24.47 12.73 7.68
CA SER A 113 -25.64 13.00 8.49
C SER A 113 -25.19 13.28 9.91
N THR A 114 -24.86 14.54 10.18
CA THR A 114 -24.93 15.10 11.53
C THR A 114 -26.41 15.17 11.94
N THR A 115 -26.86 14.27 12.82
CA THR A 115 -27.82 14.54 13.93
C THR A 115 -28.30 13.25 14.60
N SER A 116 -28.30 13.30 15.94
CA SER A 116 -29.00 12.45 16.92
C SER A 116 -28.45 11.06 17.27
N ALA A 117 -27.77 11.00 18.42
CA ALA A 117 -27.78 9.85 19.34
C ALA A 117 -29.17 9.71 20.02
N PRO A 118 -29.43 8.65 20.82
CA PRO A 118 -29.39 7.20 20.60
C PRO A 118 -30.80 6.57 20.72
N PRO A 119 -30.97 5.23 20.62
CA PRO A 119 -31.31 4.53 21.88
C PRO A 119 -30.60 3.16 22.07
N PRO A 120 -30.58 2.65 23.31
CA PRO A 120 -29.94 1.39 23.69
C PRO A 120 -30.90 0.19 23.56
N SER A 121 -30.34 -1.02 23.65
CA SER A 121 -31.02 -2.32 23.85
C SER A 121 -31.55 -2.97 22.54
N GLN A 122 -31.50 -4.29 22.33
CA GLN A 122 -31.66 -5.39 23.28
C GLN A 122 -30.83 -6.62 22.87
N ASN A 123 -30.14 -7.16 23.87
CA ASN A 123 -29.56 -8.48 23.89
C ASN A 123 -30.68 -9.46 24.29
N SER A 124 -31.28 -10.17 23.33
CA SER A 124 -32.26 -11.24 23.61
C SER A 124 -31.73 -12.57 23.07
N PRO A 125 -31.58 -13.62 23.90
CA PRO A 125 -31.20 -14.95 23.42
C PRO A 125 -32.33 -15.58 22.58
N PRO A 126 -32.01 -16.49 21.63
CA PRO A 126 -33.02 -17.14 20.80
C PRO A 126 -33.93 -18.08 21.62
N PRO A 127 -35.21 -18.26 21.22
CA PRO A 127 -36.15 -19.14 21.89
C PRO A 127 -35.81 -20.64 21.69
N PRO A 128 -36.21 -21.53 22.63
CA PRO A 128 -35.96 -22.97 22.51
C PRO A 128 -36.85 -23.64 21.44
N PRO A 129 -36.43 -24.79 20.88
CA PRO A 129 -37.19 -25.49 19.85
C PRO A 129 -38.47 -26.15 20.40
N PRO A 130 -39.52 -26.32 19.57
CA PRO A 130 -40.76 -26.96 19.98
C PRO A 130 -40.62 -28.48 20.16
N PRO A 131 -41.43 -29.11 21.05
CA PRO A 131 -41.41 -30.57 21.24
C PRO A 131 -42.02 -31.32 20.05
N SER A 132 -41.39 -32.42 19.68
CA SER A 132 -41.88 -33.36 18.66
C SER A 132 -43.10 -34.15 19.18
N SER A 133 -44.17 -34.19 18.39
CA SER A 133 -45.26 -35.17 18.49
C SER A 133 -45.24 -36.10 17.28
#